data_AF-U1SFX0-F1
#
_entry.id   AF-U1SFX0-F1
#
_cell.length_a   1.000
_cell.length_b   1.000
_cell.length_c   1.000
_cell.angle_alpha   90.00
_cell.angle_beta   90.00
_cell.angle_gamma   90.00
#
_symmetry.space_group_name_H-M   'P 1'
#
loop_
_entity.id
_entity.type
_entity.pdbx_description
1 polymer ?
#
loop_
_entity_poly.entity_id
_entity_poly.type
_entity_poly.pdbx_seq_one_letter_code
_entity_poly.pdbx_strand_id
1 'polypeptide(L)'
;MFALAANKQKVSCNLLTDNDIEYVDIPGKNRQLMVITIREASSDQKPVHLKNDFRQSYKRLGEDDVRLDREELKYLMVSSHDDIDSKLLTNYDESDLNIETIEDYKNY
;
A
#
# COMPACT_ATOMS: atom_id res chain seq x y z
N MET A 1 19.58 2.97 14.21
CA MET A 1 19.94 3.87 13.10
C MET A 1 18.78 4.76 12.58
N PHE A 2 17.50 4.48 12.88
CA PHE A 2 16.35 5.08 12.16
C PHE A 2 15.46 6.05 12.95
N ALA A 3 16.02 7.00 13.72
CA ALA A 3 15.22 7.86 14.61
C ALA A 3 14.10 8.67 13.90
N LEU A 4 14.33 9.11 12.66
CA LEU A 4 13.32 9.84 11.89
C LEU A 4 12.24 8.92 11.30
N ALA A 5 12.59 7.72 10.84
CA ALA A 5 11.61 6.76 10.32
C ALA A 5 10.76 6.15 11.45
N ALA A 6 11.30 6.03 12.66
CA ALA A 6 10.55 5.63 13.84
C ALA A 6 9.59 6.72 14.37
N ASN A 7 9.71 7.96 13.87
CA ASN A 7 8.85 9.05 14.28
C ASN A 7 7.53 9.04 13.50
N LYS A 8 6.45 8.64 14.18
CA LYS A 8 5.09 8.63 13.60
C LYS A 8 4.62 10.00 13.08
N GLN A 9 5.15 11.11 13.62
CA GLN A 9 4.84 12.45 13.11
C GLN A 9 5.51 12.77 11.77
N LYS A 10 6.47 11.94 11.33
CA LYS A 10 7.18 12.10 10.06
C LYS A 10 6.70 11.08 9.03
N VAL A 11 6.60 9.82 9.41
CA VAL A 11 6.10 8.71 8.57
C VAL A 11 5.22 7.79 9.39
N SER A 12 4.12 7.30 8.82
CA SER A 12 3.08 6.54 9.53
C SER A 12 3.57 5.23 10.15
N CYS A 13 4.53 4.56 9.51
CA CYS A 13 5.15 3.34 10.02
C CYS A 13 6.63 3.26 9.61
N ASN A 14 7.44 2.61 10.45
CA ASN A 14 8.81 2.28 10.11
C ASN A 14 8.87 0.85 9.53
N LEU A 15 9.31 0.72 8.28
CA LEU A 15 9.54 -0.58 7.63
C LEU A 15 11.00 -1.03 7.70
N LEU A 16 11.89 -0.17 8.18
CA LEU A 16 13.33 -0.38 8.18
C LEU A 16 13.85 -0.97 9.49
N THR A 17 14.76 -1.92 9.34
CA THR A 17 15.59 -2.52 10.38
C THR A 17 17.06 -2.42 9.97
N ASP A 18 17.98 -2.64 10.92
CA ASP A 18 19.41 -2.52 10.61
C ASP A 18 19.87 -3.59 9.58
N ASN A 19 19.12 -4.69 9.43
CA ASN A 19 19.35 -5.73 8.42
C ASN A 19 18.96 -5.31 6.99
N ASP A 20 18.19 -4.22 6.85
CA ASP A 20 17.76 -3.72 5.54
C ASP A 20 18.81 -2.79 4.89
N ILE A 21 19.95 -2.54 5.57
CA ILE A 21 21.06 -1.72 5.07
C ILE A 21 22.28 -2.58 4.81
N GLU A 22 22.81 -2.50 3.59
CA GLU A 22 24.06 -3.13 3.19
C GLU A 22 25.05 -2.09 2.66
N TYR A 23 26.33 -2.27 2.97
CA TYR A 23 27.41 -1.46 2.43
C TYR A 23 28.26 -2.30 1.47
N VAL A 24 28.34 -1.88 0.21
CA VAL A 24 29.08 -2.57 -0.84
C VAL A 24 30.27 -1.70 -1.24
N ASP A 25 31.49 -2.22 -1.07
CA ASP A 25 32.70 -1.55 -1.55
C ASP A 25 32.67 -1.45 -3.08
N ILE A 26 33.03 -0.28 -3.61
CA ILE A 26 33.12 -0.10 -5.06
C ILE A 26 34.56 -0.40 -5.48
N PRO A 27 34.81 -1.46 -6.28
CA PRO A 27 36.17 -1.85 -6.66
C PRO A 27 36.97 -0.69 -7.28
N GLY A 28 38.22 -0.53 -6.82
CA GLY A 28 39.13 0.50 -7.31
C GLY A 28 38.77 1.93 -6.87
N LYS A 29 37.83 2.12 -5.96
CA LYS A 29 37.40 3.43 -5.44
C LYS A 29 37.35 3.40 -3.92
N ASN A 30 37.82 4.47 -3.27
CA ASN A 30 37.70 4.63 -1.82
C ASN A 30 36.30 5.16 -1.44
N ARG A 31 35.25 4.44 -1.85
CA ARG A 31 33.85 4.77 -1.55
C ARG A 31 33.00 3.51 -1.51
N GLN A 32 31.97 3.56 -0.67
CA GLN A 32 30.98 2.50 -0.49
C GLN A 32 29.63 2.91 -1.07
N LEU A 33 28.92 1.96 -1.65
CA LEU A 33 27.51 2.07 -2.00
C LEU A 33 26.68 1.60 -0.81
N MET A 34 25.75 2.42 -0.35
CA MET A 34 24.76 2.03 0.66
C MET A 34 23.49 1.56 -0.06
N VAL A 35 23.15 0.29 0.10
CA VAL A 35 21.94 -0.33 -0.44
C VAL A 35 20.91 -0.39 0.69
N ILE A 36 19.72 0.16 0.46
CA ILE A 36 18.63 0.15 1.44
C ILE A 36 17.45 -0.61 0.81
N THR A 37 17.10 -1.74 1.41
CA THR A 37 15.99 -2.57 0.96
C THR A 37 14.70 -2.18 1.68
N ILE A 38 13.70 -1.69 0.95
CA ILE A 38 12.40 -1.35 1.52
C ILE A 38 11.45 -2.53 1.32
N ARG A 39 11.07 -3.19 2.42
CA ARG A 39 10.05 -4.25 2.40
C ARG A 39 8.67 -3.66 2.16
N GLU A 40 7.79 -4.45 1.55
CA GLU A 40 6.39 -4.06 1.37
C GLU A 40 5.70 -3.94 2.74
N ALA A 41 4.96 -2.86 2.95
CA ALA A 41 4.11 -2.69 4.12
C ALA A 41 2.98 -3.71 4.13
N SER A 42 2.56 -4.18 5.30
CA SER A 42 1.37 -5.03 5.39
C SER A 42 0.11 -4.25 4.98
N SER A 43 -0.96 -4.96 4.62
CA SER A 43 -2.20 -4.33 4.12
C SER A 43 -2.75 -3.29 5.10
N ASP A 44 -2.77 -3.60 6.40
CA ASP A 44 -3.23 -2.71 7.49
C ASP A 44 -2.37 -1.46 7.69
N GLN A 45 -1.12 -1.48 7.22
CA GLN A 45 -0.19 -0.35 7.30
C GLN A 45 -0.26 0.56 6.07
N LYS A 46 -0.96 0.14 5.01
CA LYS A 46 -1.13 0.92 3.79
C LYS A 46 -2.32 1.87 3.91
N PRO A 47 -2.24 3.07 3.29
CA PRO A 47 -1.06 3.60 2.63
C PRO A 47 -0.04 4.17 3.63
N VAL A 48 1.25 3.94 3.37
CA VAL A 48 2.33 4.60 4.12
C VAL A 48 2.32 6.08 3.75
N HIS A 49 2.31 6.96 4.75
CA HIS A 49 2.09 8.38 4.53
C HIS A 49 2.96 9.28 5.42
N LEU A 50 3.24 10.48 4.92
CA LEU A 50 4.05 11.46 5.63
C LEU A 50 3.18 12.39 6.49
N LYS A 51 3.76 12.92 7.57
CA LYS A 51 3.15 13.97 8.41
C LYS A 51 1.74 13.65 8.94
N ASN A 52 1.42 12.37 9.17
CA ASN A 52 0.09 11.93 9.59
C ASN A 52 -1.05 12.37 8.66
N ASP A 53 -0.78 12.55 7.37
CA ASP A 53 -1.80 12.86 6.36
C ASP A 53 -1.76 11.82 5.25
N PHE A 54 -2.77 10.94 5.16
CA PHE A 54 -2.86 9.90 4.15
C PHE A 54 -2.82 10.43 2.70
N ARG A 55 -3.15 11.72 2.48
CA ARG A 55 -3.02 12.37 1.17
C ARG A 55 -1.56 12.65 0.79
N GLN A 56 -0.64 12.48 1.73
CA GLN A 56 0.81 12.54 1.56
C GLN A 56 1.40 11.13 1.39
N SER A 57 0.72 10.29 0.62
CA SER A 57 1.22 9.00 0.14
C SER A 57 1.64 9.09 -1.30
N TYR A 58 2.69 8.32 -1.63
CA TYR A 58 3.37 8.39 -2.92
C TYR A 58 3.60 6.98 -3.46
N LYS A 59 3.62 6.85 -4.78
CA LYS A 59 4.08 5.65 -5.49
C LYS A 59 5.29 6.00 -6.34
N ARG A 60 6.18 5.03 -6.51
CA ARG A 60 7.24 5.12 -7.52
C ARG A 60 6.63 4.85 -8.89
N LEU A 61 6.84 5.77 -9.84
CA LEU A 61 6.49 5.61 -11.25
C LEU A 61 7.72 5.87 -12.10
N GLY A 62 8.39 4.79 -12.52
CA GLY A 62 9.71 4.88 -13.16
C GLY A 62 10.74 5.44 -12.17
N GLU A 63 11.35 6.57 -12.52
CA GLU A 63 12.34 7.26 -11.68
C GLU A 63 11.72 8.27 -10.71
N ASP A 64 10.43 8.60 -10.86
CA ASP A 64 9.77 9.64 -10.07
C ASP A 64 8.92 9.08 -8.94
N ASP A 65 8.81 9.84 -7.84
CA ASP A 65 7.84 9.60 -6.78
C ASP A 65 6.63 10.52 -6.96
N VAL A 66 5.49 9.93 -7.31
CA VAL A 66 4.26 10.66 -7.63
C VAL A 66 3.25 10.48 -6.50
N ARG A 67 2.57 11.57 -6.11
CA ARG A 67 1.50 11.50 -5.12
C ARG A 67 0.36 10.62 -5.65
N LEU A 68 -0.16 9.74 -4.80
CA LEU A 68 -1.32 8.92 -5.14
C LEU A 68 -2.53 9.80 -5.46
N ASP A 69 -3.30 9.39 -6.47
CA ASP A 69 -4.57 10.03 -6.76
C ASP A 69 -5.67 9.59 -5.78
N ARG A 70 -6.85 10.18 -5.93
CA ARG A 70 -7.98 9.92 -5.02
C ARG A 70 -8.47 8.47 -5.09
N GLU A 71 -8.52 7.89 -6.28
CA GLU A 71 -9.03 6.53 -6.47
C GLU A 71 -8.02 5.51 -5.95
N GLU A 72 -6.72 5.75 -6.18
CA GLU A 72 -5.64 4.93 -5.63
C GLU A 72 -5.59 4.96 -4.10
N LEU A 73 -5.73 6.15 -3.51
CA LEU A 73 -5.83 6.31 -2.06
C LEU A 73 -7.03 5.55 -1.50
N LYS A 74 -8.20 5.71 -2.13
CA LYS A 74 -9.42 5.02 -1.72
C LYS A 74 -9.24 3.51 -1.82
N TYR A 75 -8.66 3.02 -2.90
CA TYR A 75 -8.38 1.60 -3.08
C TYR A 75 -7.47 1.05 -1.98
N LEU A 76 -6.36 1.74 -1.66
CA LEU A 76 -5.45 1.29 -0.60
C LEU A 76 -6.14 1.28 0.77
N MET A 77 -6.90 2.33 1.10
CA MET A 77 -7.65 2.41 2.35
C MET A 77 -8.75 1.34 2.46
N VAL A 78 -9.36 0.96 1.33
CA VAL A 78 -10.34 -0.13 1.31
C VAL A 78 -9.61 -1.46 1.50
N SER A 79 -8.56 -1.72 0.73
CA SER A 79 -7.78 -2.96 0.81
C SER A 79 -7.06 -3.16 2.15
N SER A 80 -6.86 -2.10 2.93
CA SER A 80 -6.22 -2.18 4.25
C SER A 80 -7.12 -2.74 5.34
N HIS A 81 -8.42 -2.93 5.06
CA HIS A 81 -9.38 -3.46 6.02
C HIS A 81 -9.87 -4.83 5.54
N ASP A 82 -9.73 -5.84 6.40
CA ASP A 82 -10.18 -7.22 6.10
C ASP A 82 -11.72 -7.33 6.01
N ASP A 83 -12.45 -6.35 6.51
CA ASP A 83 -13.91 -6.39 6.75
C ASP A 83 -14.78 -5.72 5.68
N ILE A 84 -14.25 -5.41 4.51
CA ILE A 84 -15.04 -4.69 3.49
C ILE A 84 -15.85 -5.65 2.62
N ASP A 85 -15.31 -6.83 2.32
CA ASP A 85 -15.99 -7.85 1.52
C ASP A 85 -16.78 -8.86 2.40
N SER A 86 -16.70 -8.73 3.73
CA SER A 86 -17.40 -9.59 4.68
C SER A 86 -18.79 -9.05 5.10
N LYS A 87 -19.18 -7.87 4.60
CA LYS A 87 -20.45 -7.25 4.98
C LYS A 87 -21.60 -7.87 4.20
N LEU A 88 -22.42 -8.65 4.90
CA LEU A 88 -23.71 -9.10 4.40
C LEU A 88 -24.57 -7.89 4.02
N LEU A 89 -25.09 -7.87 2.79
CA LEU A 89 -26.05 -6.85 2.35
C LEU A 89 -27.37 -7.04 3.11
N THR A 90 -27.62 -6.17 4.09
CA THR A 90 -28.89 -6.17 4.83
C THR A 90 -30.04 -5.78 3.91
N ASN A 91 -31.14 -6.54 3.97
CA ASN A 91 -32.36 -6.37 3.16
C ASN A 91 -32.22 -6.68 1.67
N TYR A 92 -31.23 -7.49 1.29
CA TYR A 92 -31.16 -8.06 -0.05
C TYR A 92 -31.38 -9.58 0.05
N ASP A 93 -32.13 -10.13 -0.90
CA ASP A 93 -32.32 -11.57 -1.05
C ASP A 93 -32.30 -11.98 -2.53
N GLU A 94 -32.56 -13.27 -2.81
CA GLU A 94 -32.56 -13.80 -4.18
C GLU A 94 -33.57 -13.13 -5.11
N SER A 95 -34.61 -12.47 -4.56
CA SER A 95 -35.62 -11.76 -5.35
C SER A 95 -35.14 -10.45 -5.94
N ASP A 96 -34.05 -9.88 -5.44
CA ASP A 96 -33.41 -8.68 -5.99
C ASP A 96 -32.54 -8.98 -7.22
N LEU A 97 -32.34 -10.26 -7.54
CA LEU A 97 -31.55 -10.66 -8.70
C LEU A 97 -32.33 -10.42 -10.01
N ASN A 98 -31.63 -9.88 -11.01
CA ASN A 98 -32.20 -9.73 -12.35
C ASN A 98 -32.22 -11.10 -13.05
N ILE A 99 -33.43 -11.66 -13.17
CA ILE A 99 -33.64 -13.01 -13.75
C ILE A 99 -33.22 -13.07 -15.22
N GLU A 100 -33.51 -12.03 -16.02
CA GLU A 100 -33.14 -12.00 -17.44
C GLU A 100 -31.62 -12.17 -17.63
N THR A 101 -30.83 -11.49 -16.79
CA THR A 101 -29.37 -11.59 -16.80
C THR A 101 -28.88 -13.00 -16.43
N ILE A 102 -29.57 -13.67 -15.50
CA ILE A 102 -29.22 -15.04 -15.07
C ILE A 102 -29.55 -16.05 -16.17
N GLU A 103 -30.71 -15.90 -16.83
CA GLU A 103 -31.10 -16.76 -17.94
C GLU A 103 -30.15 -16.61 -19.12
N ASP A 104 -29.78 -15.38 -19.48
CA ASP A 104 -28.80 -15.10 -20.52
C ASP A 104 -27.43 -15.75 -20.22
N TYR A 105 -26.96 -15.68 -18.97
CA TYR A 105 -25.73 -16.33 -18.55
C TYR A 105 -25.79 -17.86 -18.66
N LYS A 106 -26.93 -18.49 -18.33
CA LYS A 106 -27.11 -19.95 -18.42
C LYS A 106 -27.19 -20.48 -19.86
N ASN A 107 -27.63 -19.63 -20.79
CA ASN A 107 -27.78 -19.98 -22.20
C ASN A 107 -26.48 -19.83 -23.01
N TYR A 108 -25.41 -19.35 -22.37
CA TYR A 108 -24.04 -19.32 -22.89
C TYR A 108 -23.23 -20.54 -22.43
#